data_AF-J2WKJ5-F1
#
_entry.id   AF-J2WKJ5-F1
#
_cell.length_a   1.000
_cell.length_b   1.000
_cell.length_c   1.000
_cell.angle_alpha   90.00
_cell.angle_beta   90.00
_cell.angle_gamma   90.00
#
_symmetry.space_group_name_H-M   'P 1'
#
loop_
_entity.id
_entity.type
_entity.pdbx_description
1 polymer ?
#
loop_
_entity_poly.entity_id
_entity_poly.type
_entity_poly.pdbx_seq_one_letter_code
_entity_poly.pdbx_strand_id
1 'polypeptide(L)'
;MSVRFTIIYASLFFVLLILVAFLTGPLWGLRLDYEKGQQMQLIQLCLPVFLSYLAAAVSYATVGKTLPEPTGERGKILRLVTLGGFTIFLVGVTVSTLMYFATANGWLKNGGLDFEKYSLTLTLLLGFLGSTTSTVSTFIFSAKQ
;
A
#
# COMPACT_ATOMS: atom_id res chain seq x y z
N MET A 1 -4.96 -2.22 21.30
CA MET A 1 -4.73 -1.23 20.23
C MET A 1 -5.84 -1.40 19.22
N SER A 2 -6.50 -0.32 18.78
CA SER A 2 -7.61 -0.43 17.83
C SER A 2 -7.14 -1.05 16.51
N VAL A 3 -7.89 -2.03 15.98
CA VAL A 3 -7.54 -2.70 14.70
C VAL A 3 -7.43 -1.66 13.57
N ARG A 4 -8.26 -0.61 13.62
CA ARG A 4 -8.24 0.51 12.67
C ARG A 4 -6.95 1.30 12.76
N PHE A 5 -6.51 1.61 13.97
CA PHE A 5 -5.28 2.36 14.22
C PHE A 5 -4.05 1.60 13.75
N THR A 6 -3.96 0.30 14.06
CA THR A 6 -2.85 -0.55 13.64
C THR A 6 -2.73 -0.59 12.12
N ILE A 7 -3.85 -0.64 11.41
CA ILE A 7 -3.85 -0.77 9.94
C ILE A 7 -3.55 0.55 9.27
N ILE A 8 -4.18 1.66 9.69
CA ILE A 8 -3.88 2.97 9.11
C ILE A 8 -2.39 3.30 9.32
N TYR A 9 -1.86 3.03 10.50
CA TYR A 9 -0.44 3.26 10.81
C TYR A 9 0.48 2.30 10.04
N ALA A 10 0.15 1.01 9.96
CA ALA A 10 0.94 0.04 9.20
C ALA A 10 0.94 0.36 7.70
N SER A 11 -0.21 0.65 7.10
CA SER A 11 -0.32 1.05 5.70
C SER A 11 0.46 2.34 5.43
N LEU A 12 0.36 3.34 6.30
CA LEU A 12 1.13 4.58 6.16
C LEU A 12 2.64 4.33 6.25
N PHE A 13 3.07 3.53 7.21
CA PHE A 13 4.48 3.19 7.40
C PHE A 13 5.03 2.40 6.21
N PHE A 14 4.28 1.41 5.70
CA PHE A 14 4.71 0.62 4.54
C PHE A 14 4.73 1.43 3.25
N VAL A 15 3.74 2.29 3.01
CA VAL A 15 3.77 3.18 1.83
C VAL A 15 4.90 4.21 1.95
N LEU A 16 5.21 4.70 3.15
CA LEU A 16 6.39 5.54 3.38
C LEU A 16 7.69 4.78 3.07
N LEU A 17 7.82 3.53 3.52
CA LEU A 17 8.97 2.69 3.19
C LEU A 17 9.12 2.46 1.69
N ILE A 18 8.01 2.25 0.97
CA ILE A 18 8.01 2.11 -0.49
C ILE A 18 8.47 3.42 -1.16
N LEU A 19 7.97 4.57 -0.72
CA LEU A 19 8.41 5.88 -1.20
C LEU A 19 9.90 6.12 -0.95
N VAL A 20 10.38 5.81 0.27
CA VAL A 20 11.80 5.89 0.61
C VAL A 20 12.61 4.93 -0.28
N ALA A 21 12.15 3.70 -0.47
CA ALA A 21 12.82 2.73 -1.34
C ALA A 21 12.91 3.20 -2.79
N PHE A 22 11.89 3.89 -3.32
CA PHE A 22 11.96 4.49 -4.67
C PHE A 22 12.85 5.73 -4.72
N LEU A 23 12.88 6.54 -3.66
CA LEU A 23 13.80 7.68 -3.55
C LEU A 23 15.26 7.21 -3.48
N THR A 24 15.53 6.19 -2.68
CA THR A 24 16.87 5.64 -2.49
C THR A 24 17.24 4.54 -3.47
N GLY A 25 16.33 4.15 -4.38
CA GLY A 25 16.49 3.03 -5.33
C GLY A 25 17.88 2.82 -5.95
N PRO A 26 18.61 3.88 -6.37
CA PRO A 26 19.95 3.75 -6.96
C PRO A 26 20.95 3.14 -5.99
N LEU A 27 20.85 3.50 -4.71
CA LEU A 27 21.75 3.02 -3.66
C LEU A 27 21.59 1.52 -3.40
N TRP A 28 20.45 0.94 -3.79
CA TRP A 28 20.09 -0.44 -3.55
C TRP A 28 20.20 -1.31 -4.80
N GLY A 29 20.61 -0.75 -5.94
CA GLY A 29 20.73 -1.49 -7.22
C GLY A 29 19.42 -1.62 -8.00
N LEU A 30 18.37 -0.89 -7.62
CA LEU A 30 17.17 -0.71 -8.43
C LEU A 30 17.53 0.22 -9.59
N ARG A 31 17.80 -0.35 -10.77
CA ARG A 31 18.09 0.40 -12.00
C ARG A 31 16.81 1.00 -12.58
N LEU A 32 16.28 2.01 -11.89
CA LEU A 32 15.26 2.89 -12.44
C LEU A 32 15.93 3.83 -13.44
N ASP A 33 15.32 3.99 -14.61
CA ASP A 33 15.80 4.93 -15.61
C ASP A 33 15.37 6.35 -15.21
N TYR A 34 16.30 7.09 -14.61
CA TYR A 34 16.10 8.47 -14.13
C TYR A 34 15.87 9.44 -15.28
N GLU A 35 16.53 9.21 -16.41
CA GLU A 35 16.38 10.06 -17.61
C GLU A 35 14.99 9.90 -18.22
N LYS A 36 14.40 8.70 -18.13
CA LYS A 36 13.01 8.45 -18.56
C LYS A 36 11.96 8.79 -17.50
N GLY A 37 12.35 9.33 -16.34
CA GLY A 37 11.41 9.74 -15.29
C GLY A 37 10.66 8.58 -14.62
N GLN A 38 11.17 7.35 -14.72
CA GLN A 38 10.53 6.15 -14.16
C GLN A 38 10.33 6.24 -12.65
N GLN A 39 11.30 6.81 -11.94
CA GLN A 39 11.20 7.08 -10.51
C GLN A 39 10.05 8.04 -10.19
N MET A 40 9.92 9.12 -10.96
CA MET A 40 8.89 10.13 -10.74
C MET A 40 7.49 9.55 -10.97
N GLN A 41 7.32 8.66 -11.95
CA GLN A 41 6.06 7.95 -12.18
C GLN A 41 5.68 7.06 -10.98
N LEU A 42 6.63 6.30 -10.41
CA LEU A 42 6.39 5.48 -9.23
C LEU A 42 6.03 6.32 -8.00
N ILE A 43 6.69 7.47 -7.83
CA ILE A 43 6.38 8.42 -6.76
C ILE A 43 4.97 8.99 -6.96
N GLN A 44 4.61 9.39 -8.18
CA GLN A 44 3.27 9.91 -8.51
C GLN A 44 2.16 8.87 -8.27
N LEU A 45 2.47 7.57 -8.37
CA LEU A 45 1.54 6.50 -8.01
C LEU A 45 1.38 6.34 -6.48
N CYS A 46 2.47 6.40 -5.72
CA CYS A 46 2.45 6.12 -4.29
C CYS A 46 2.04 7.33 -3.44
N LEU A 47 2.36 8.55 -3.88
CA LEU A 47 2.14 9.78 -3.12
C LEU A 47 0.65 10.05 -2.81
N PRO A 48 -0.30 9.91 -3.75
CA PRO A 48 -1.73 10.10 -3.44
C PRO A 48 -2.24 9.10 -2.40
N VAL A 49 -1.76 7.86 -2.45
CA VAL A 49 -2.14 6.81 -1.51
C VAL A 49 -1.56 7.12 -0.12
N PHE A 50 -0.29 7.53 -0.06
CA PHE A 50 0.35 7.98 1.17
C PHE A 50 -0.41 9.13 1.83
N LEU A 51 -0.71 10.19 1.06
CA LEU A 51 -1.44 11.35 1.55
C LEU A 51 -2.86 10.99 2.02
N SER A 52 -3.52 10.05 1.34
CA SER A 52 -4.83 9.56 1.75
C SER A 52 -4.77 8.83 3.10
N TYR A 53 -3.77 7.98 3.32
CA TYR A 53 -3.57 7.33 4.61
C TYR A 53 -3.15 8.30 5.70
N LEU A 54 -2.36 9.33 5.36
CA LEU A 54 -1.96 10.38 6.31
C LEU A 54 -3.19 11.18 6.76
N ALA A 55 -4.05 11.58 5.82
CA ALA A 55 -5.31 12.22 6.13
C ALA A 55 -6.22 11.33 6.99
N ALA A 56 -6.31 10.03 6.69
CA ALA A 56 -7.06 9.07 7.51
C ALA A 56 -6.48 8.92 8.93
N ALA A 57 -5.15 8.91 9.07
CA ALA A 57 -4.47 8.86 10.36
C ALA A 57 -4.74 10.12 11.20
N VAL A 58 -4.64 11.30 10.58
CA VAL A 58 -4.94 12.59 11.22
C VAL A 58 -6.41 12.67 11.62
N SER A 59 -7.33 12.25 10.75
CA SER A 59 -8.76 12.21 11.05
C SER A 59 -9.08 11.25 12.20
N TYR A 60 -8.44 10.08 12.24
CA TYR A 60 -8.59 9.15 13.36
C TYR A 60 -8.03 9.73 14.67
N ALA A 61 -6.88 10.39 14.63
CA ALA A 61 -6.25 11.00 15.80
C ALA A 61 -7.07 12.16 16.38
N THR A 62 -7.76 12.92 15.53
CA THR A 62 -8.53 14.11 15.92
C THR A 62 -10.00 13.81 16.25
N VAL A 63 -10.66 12.91 15.51
CA VAL A 63 -12.11 12.64 15.63
C VAL A 63 -12.42 11.17 15.96
N GLY A 64 -11.57 10.22 15.55
CA GLY A 64 -11.87 8.78 15.58
C GLY A 64 -11.77 8.09 16.94
N LYS A 65 -11.15 8.74 17.95
CA LYS A 65 -10.90 8.14 19.28
C LYS A 65 -12.20 7.79 20.05
N THR A 66 -13.32 8.40 19.67
CA THR A 66 -14.63 8.27 20.33
C THR A 66 -15.57 7.27 19.64
N LEU A 67 -15.17 6.68 18.50
CA LEU A 67 -16.02 5.75 17.75
C LEU A 67 -15.92 4.32 18.31
N PRO A 68 -17.04 3.67 18.69
CA PRO A 68 -17.02 2.28 19.12
C PRO A 68 -16.50 1.37 18.00
N GLU A 69 -15.70 0.37 18.38
CA GLU A 69 -15.25 -0.67 17.47
C GLU A 69 -16.38 -1.67 17.21
N PRO A 70 -16.53 -2.17 15.97
CA PRO A 70 -17.47 -3.23 15.67
C PRO A 70 -17.03 -4.49 16.42
N THR A 71 -17.88 -4.94 17.34
CA THR A 71 -17.70 -6.17 18.12
C THR A 71 -18.42 -7.34 17.43
N GLY A 72 -18.15 -8.57 17.88
CA GLY A 72 -18.78 -9.78 17.33
C GLY A 72 -18.32 -10.16 15.93
N GLU A 73 -19.19 -10.79 15.15
CA GLU A 73 -18.86 -11.30 13.80
C GLU A 73 -18.52 -10.19 12.80
N ARG A 74 -19.17 -9.03 12.90
CA ARG A 74 -18.86 -7.84 12.08
C ARG A 74 -17.41 -7.37 12.28
N GLY A 75 -16.93 -7.39 13.52
CA GLY A 75 -15.52 -7.08 13.84
C GLY A 75 -14.54 -8.10 13.26
N LYS A 76 -14.90 -9.39 13.29
CA LYS A 76 -14.07 -10.47 12.71
C LYS A 76 -13.99 -10.38 11.18
N ILE A 77 -15.12 -10.15 10.51
CA ILE A 77 -15.16 -9.98 9.05
C ILE A 77 -14.37 -8.73 8.64
N LEU A 78 -14.56 -7.61 9.34
CA LEU A 78 -13.81 -6.39 9.08
C LEU A 78 -12.30 -6.65 9.24
N ARG A 79 -11.90 -7.32 10.31
CA ARG A 79 -10.50 -7.68 10.55
C ARG A 79 -9.96 -8.57 9.44
N LEU A 80 -10.71 -9.57 8.98
CA LEU A 80 -10.31 -10.49 7.91
C LEU A 80 -10.14 -9.77 6.56
N VAL A 81 -11.11 -8.97 6.16
CA VAL A 81 -11.04 -8.17 4.91
C VAL A 81 -9.84 -7.23 4.95
N THR A 82 -9.61 -6.60 6.09
CA THR A 82 -8.54 -5.59 6.20
C THR A 82 -7.15 -6.23 6.29
N LEU A 83 -6.95 -7.22 7.16
CA LEU A 83 -5.66 -7.93 7.25
C LEU A 83 -5.37 -8.73 5.98
N GLY A 84 -6.38 -9.40 5.41
CA GLY A 84 -6.23 -10.13 4.16
C GLY A 84 -5.84 -9.19 3.02
N GLY A 85 -6.56 -8.07 2.88
CA GLY A 85 -6.27 -7.05 1.89
C GLY A 85 -4.85 -6.48 2.01
N PHE A 86 -4.46 -6.11 3.23
CA PHE A 86 -3.12 -5.61 3.54
C PHE A 86 -2.02 -6.66 3.29
N THR A 87 -2.26 -7.92 3.64
CA THR A 87 -1.29 -9.01 3.43
C THR A 87 -1.07 -9.26 1.94
N ILE A 88 -2.15 -9.30 1.14
CA ILE A 88 -2.06 -9.45 -0.32
C ILE A 88 -1.27 -8.28 -0.93
N PHE A 89 -1.56 -7.05 -0.48
CA PHE A 89 -0.80 -5.87 -0.90
C PHE A 89 0.69 -6.02 -0.60
N LEU A 90 1.04 -6.33 0.66
CA LEU A 90 2.42 -6.40 1.11
C LEU A 90 3.20 -7.49 0.38
N VAL A 91 2.63 -8.70 0.31
CA VAL A 91 3.24 -9.82 -0.42
C VAL A 91 3.38 -9.49 -1.91
N GLY A 92 2.34 -8.92 -2.52
CA GLY A 92 2.35 -8.53 -3.94
C GLY A 92 3.44 -7.51 -4.24
N VAL A 93 3.53 -6.42 -3.47
CA VAL A 93 4.55 -5.38 -3.67
C VAL A 93 5.94 -5.96 -3.47
N THR A 94 6.17 -6.77 -2.43
CA THR A 94 7.47 -7.39 -2.18
C THR A 94 7.87 -8.31 -3.33
N VAL A 95 6.99 -9.22 -3.76
CA VAL A 95 7.29 -10.16 -4.85
C VAL A 95 7.55 -9.41 -6.16
N SER A 96 6.68 -8.46 -6.54
CA SER A 96 6.86 -7.68 -7.77
C SER A 96 8.15 -6.87 -7.76
N THR A 97 8.50 -6.28 -6.62
CA THR A 97 9.74 -5.47 -6.48
C THR A 97 10.98 -6.35 -6.53
N LEU A 98 10.96 -7.53 -5.88
CA LEU A 98 12.06 -8.50 -5.97
C LEU A 98 12.23 -9.05 -7.39
N MET A 99 11.13 -9.34 -8.09
CA MET A 99 11.18 -9.79 -9.49
C MET A 99 11.74 -8.71 -10.41
N TYR A 100 11.29 -7.46 -10.27
CA TYR A 100 11.82 -6.33 -11.02
C TYR A 100 13.31 -6.11 -10.73
N PHE A 101 13.71 -6.18 -9.46
CA PHE A 101 15.12 -6.09 -9.04
C PHE A 101 15.99 -7.21 -9.64
N ALA A 102 15.54 -8.46 -9.57
CA ALA A 102 16.26 -9.59 -10.14
C ALA A 102 16.36 -9.50 -11.67
N THR A 103 15.34 -8.93 -12.32
CA THR A 103 15.35 -8.64 -13.77
C THR A 103 16.36 -7.53 -14.10
N ALA A 104 16.31 -6.42 -13.37
CA ALA A 104 17.19 -5.26 -13.56
C ALA A 104 18.68 -5.58 -13.36
N ASN A 105 18.98 -6.55 -12.50
CA ASN A 105 20.34 -7.06 -12.27
C ASN A 105 20.74 -8.21 -13.21
N GLY A 106 19.88 -8.60 -14.15
CA GLY A 106 20.16 -9.65 -15.14
C GLY A 106 20.18 -11.07 -14.57
N TRP A 107 19.64 -11.29 -13.36
CA TRP A 107 19.54 -12.62 -12.75
C TRP A 107 18.45 -13.47 -13.38
N LEU A 108 17.39 -12.83 -13.90
CA LEU A 108 16.33 -13.47 -14.67
C LEU A 108 16.57 -13.26 -16.17
N LYS A 109 17.09 -14.29 -16.84
CA LYS A 109 17.39 -14.25 -18.29
C LYS A 109 16.15 -14.42 -19.18
N ASN A 110 15.12 -15.14 -18.70
CA ASN A 110 13.87 -15.37 -19.42
C ASN A 110 12.69 -15.13 -18.45
N GLY A 111 11.77 -14.21 -18.77
CA GLY A 111 10.58 -13.94 -17.96
C GLY A 111 10.70 -12.80 -16.95
N GLY A 112 11.59 -11.84 -17.20
CA GLY A 112 11.73 -10.65 -16.37
C GLY A 112 10.50 -9.74 -16.37
N LEU A 113 10.37 -8.93 -15.32
CA LEU A 113 9.32 -7.92 -15.21
C LEU A 113 9.81 -6.60 -15.84
N ASP A 114 9.19 -6.17 -16.94
CA ASP A 114 9.46 -4.85 -17.51
C ASP A 114 8.90 -3.74 -16.62
N PHE A 115 9.44 -2.53 -16.73
CA PHE A 115 8.99 -1.39 -15.92
C PHE A 115 7.49 -1.11 -16.07
N GLU A 116 6.94 -1.25 -17.28
CA GLU A 116 5.51 -1.03 -17.53
C GLU A 116 4.62 -2.06 -16.82
N LYS A 117 5.04 -3.33 -16.80
CA LYS A 117 4.34 -4.40 -16.06
C LYS A 117 4.49 -4.20 -14.56
N TYR A 118 5.66 -3.74 -14.10
CA TYR A 118 5.91 -3.41 -12.71
C TYR A 118 5.01 -2.27 -12.21
N SER A 119 4.99 -1.15 -12.94
CA SER A 119 4.19 0.03 -12.58
C SER A 119 2.69 -0.28 -12.63
N LEU A 120 2.23 -1.05 -13.62
CA LEU A 120 0.84 -1.51 -13.70
C LEU A 120 0.47 -2.41 -12.52
N THR A 121 1.34 -3.36 -12.17
CA THR A 121 1.11 -4.25 -11.01
C THR A 121 1.05 -3.46 -9.70
N LEU A 122 1.97 -2.51 -9.51
CA LEU A 122 1.93 -1.61 -8.36
C LEU A 122 0.66 -0.77 -8.33
N THR A 123 0.22 -0.25 -9.47
CA THR A 123 -1.02 0.52 -9.58
C THR A 123 -2.23 -0.32 -9.15
N LEU A 124 -2.32 -1.56 -9.61
CA LEU A 124 -3.39 -2.48 -9.21
C LEU A 124 -3.35 -2.80 -7.72
N LEU A 125 -2.16 -3.06 -7.16
CA LEU A 125 -1.99 -3.34 -5.73
C LEU A 125 -2.35 -2.14 -4.86
N LEU A 126 -1.92 -0.93 -5.26
CA LEU A 126 -2.27 0.32 -4.59
C LEU A 126 -3.78 0.61 -4.70
N GLY A 127 -4.39 0.34 -5.86
CA GLY A 127 -5.84 0.44 -6.07
C GLY A 127 -6.62 -0.54 -5.19
N PHE A 128 -6.15 -1.78 -5.06
CA PHE A 128 -6.74 -2.79 -4.17
C PHE A 128 -6.61 -2.39 -2.69
N LEU A 129 -5.46 -1.85 -2.30
CA LEU A 129 -5.24 -1.30 -0.96
C LEU A 129 -6.16 -0.09 -0.69
N GLY A 130 -6.38 0.78 -1.68
CA GLY A 130 -7.32 1.89 -1.59
C GLY A 130 -8.78 1.42 -1.46
N SER A 131 -9.17 0.44 -2.27
CA SER A 131 -10.51 -0.17 -2.24
C SER A 131 -10.81 -0.82 -0.88
N THR A 132 -9.89 -1.63 -0.36
CA THR A 132 -10.05 -2.27 0.95
C THR A 132 -10.20 -1.26 2.08
N THR A 133 -9.42 -0.17 2.07
CA THR A 133 -9.57 0.92 3.06
C THR A 133 -10.86 1.71 2.90
N SER A 134 -11.32 1.94 1.67
CA SER A 134 -12.62 2.57 1.41
C SER A 134 -13.77 1.69 1.91
N THR A 135 -13.76 0.39 1.61
CA THR A 135 -14.76 -0.57 2.11
C THR A 135 -14.78 -0.60 3.64
N VAL A 136 -13.61 -0.64 4.28
CA VAL A 136 -13.50 -0.58 5.74
C VAL A 136 -14.12 0.71 6.28
N SER A 137 -13.82 1.85 5.66
CA SER A 137 -14.39 3.14 6.05
C SER A 137 -15.92 3.15 5.91
N THR A 138 -16.48 2.66 4.80
CA THR A 138 -17.92 2.59 4.56
C THR A 138 -18.64 1.65 5.53
N PHE A 139 -18.07 0.47 5.81
CA PHE A 139 -18.63 -0.46 6.80
C PHE A 139 -18.69 0.15 8.21
N ILE A 140 -17.77 1.05 8.53
CA ILE A 140 -17.74 1.76 9.82
C ILE A 140 -18.84 2.84 9.88
N PHE A 141 -19.12 3.52 8.78
CA PHE A 141 -20.16 4.56 8.74
C PHE A 141 -21.58 4.00 8.62
N SER A 142 -21.79 2.90 7.89
CA SER A 142 -23.12 2.24 7.82
C SER A 142 -23.55 1.59 9.14
N ALA A 143 -22.63 1.25 10.03
CA ALA A 143 -22.97 0.70 11.35
C ALA A 143 -23.54 1.74 12.34
N LYS A 144 -23.61 3.03 11.94
CA LYS A 144 -24.24 4.12 12.73
C LYS A 144 -25.73 4.34 12.45
N GLN A 145 -26.31 3.64 11.48
CA GLN A 145 -27.77 3.59 11.26
C GLN A 145 -28.34 2.33 11.90
#